data_AF-A0A3R7WRQ0-F1
#
_entry.id   AF-A0A3R7WRQ0-F1
#
_cell.length_a   1.000
_cell.length_b   1.000
_cell.length_c   1.000
_cell.angle_alpha   90.00
_cell.angle_beta   90.00
_cell.angle_gamma   90.00
#
_symmetry.space_group_name_H-M   'P 1'
#
loop_
_entity.id
_entity.type
_entity.pdbx_description
1 polymer ?
#
loop_
_entity_poly.entity_id
_entity_poly.type
_entity_poly.pdbx_seq_one_letter_code
_entity_poly.pdbx_strand_id
1 'polypeptide(L)'
;MNSIIKNTLIILLLVIFQGCKEDPERHLKLGKWYVQKGLIEEAILEFKEVTRLYSGMYEKINRDQIVLLSEAHYNLSLMYTKKDWWDFALKEAEKSFELRPIKDSYDLVTLIKKRIDIDKADSN
;
A
#
# COMPACT_ATOMS: atom_id res chain seq x y z
N MET A 1 19.66 -28.90 -35.27
CA MET A 1 19.30 -27.58 -34.71
C MET A 1 20.59 -26.77 -34.58
N ASN A 2 20.68 -25.61 -35.24
CA ASN A 2 21.93 -24.83 -35.34
C ASN A 2 22.40 -24.41 -33.94
N SER A 3 23.69 -24.58 -33.63
CA SER A 3 24.27 -24.25 -32.31
C SER A 3 24.02 -22.78 -31.93
N ILE A 4 23.99 -21.91 -32.94
CA ILE A 4 23.64 -20.49 -32.79
C ILE A 4 22.20 -20.34 -32.29
N ILE A 5 21.24 -21.02 -32.92
CA ILE A 5 19.81 -20.96 -32.55
C ILE A 5 19.59 -21.48 -31.12
N LYS A 6 20.31 -22.53 -30.71
CA LYS A 6 20.24 -23.08 -29.36
C LYS A 6 20.76 -22.07 -28.31
N ASN A 7 21.87 -21.39 -28.60
CA ASN A 7 22.44 -20.39 -27.69
C ASN A 7 21.56 -19.13 -27.59
N THR A 8 20.96 -18.68 -28.69
CA THR A 8 20.02 -17.55 -28.67
C THR A 8 18.77 -17.89 -27.84
N LEU A 9 18.26 -19.12 -27.94
CA LEU A 9 17.10 -19.57 -27.16
C LEU A 9 17.39 -19.59 -25.64
N ILE A 10 18.60 -20.03 -25.26
CA ILE A 10 19.04 -20.06 -23.85
C ILE A 10 19.18 -18.64 -23.28
N ILE A 11 19.73 -17.70 -24.06
CA ILE A 11 19.85 -16.29 -23.64
C ILE A 11 18.46 -15.66 -23.46
N LEU A 12 17.52 -15.91 -24.38
CA LEU A 12 16.15 -15.42 -24.28
C LEU A 12 15.44 -15.94 -23.03
N LEU A 13 15.64 -17.23 -22.70
CA LEU A 13 15.14 -17.85 -21.47
C LEU A 13 15.72 -17.20 -20.21
N LEU A 14 17.01 -16.87 -20.19
CA LEU A 14 17.66 -16.20 -19.04
C LEU A 14 17.16 -14.77 -18.80
N VAL A 15 16.79 -14.04 -19.86
CA VAL A 15 16.20 -12.69 -19.74
C VAL A 15 14.78 -12.74 -19.15
N ILE A 16 14.01 -13.78 -19.46
CA ILE A 16 12.65 -13.96 -18.92
C ILE A 16 12.68 -14.27 -17.41
N PHE A 17 13.74 -14.91 -16.92
CA PHE A 17 13.92 -15.23 -15.49
C PHE A 17 14.45 -14.06 -14.64
N GLN A 18 14.81 -12.93 -15.23
CA GLN A 18 15.02 -11.70 -14.46
C GLN A 18 13.66 -11.09 -14.13
N GLY A 19 12.92 -11.76 -13.23
CA GLY A 19 11.71 -11.20 -12.64
C GLY A 19 12.04 -9.85 -12.03
N CYS A 20 11.36 -8.79 -12.48
CA CYS A 20 11.48 -7.47 -11.89
C CYS A 20 11.32 -7.59 -10.37
N LYS A 21 12.36 -7.24 -9.62
CA LYS A 21 12.24 -7.09 -8.17
C LYS A 21 11.22 -6.00 -7.92
N GLU A 22 10.08 -6.36 -7.35
CA GLU A 22 9.04 -5.40 -7.02
C GLU A 22 9.53 -4.42 -5.95
N ASP A 23 9.30 -3.13 -6.21
CA ASP A 23 9.78 -2.02 -5.38
C ASP A 23 8.60 -1.34 -4.70
N PRO A 24 8.47 -1.44 -3.36
CA PRO A 24 7.42 -0.78 -2.60
C PRO A 24 7.33 0.73 -2.87
N GLU A 25 8.47 1.41 -3.11
CA GLU A 25 8.46 2.86 -3.35
C GLU A 25 7.77 3.23 -4.67
N ARG A 26 7.94 2.38 -5.69
CA ARG A 26 7.29 2.56 -6.98
C ARG A 26 5.77 2.43 -6.84
N HIS A 27 5.31 1.41 -6.13
CA HIS A 27 3.88 1.22 -5.85
C HIS A 27 3.30 2.40 -5.06
N LEU A 28 4.00 2.87 -4.02
CA LEU A 28 3.55 4.04 -3.24
C LEU A 28 3.42 5.31 -4.11
N LYS A 29 4.41 5.58 -4.97
CA LYS A 29 4.37 6.74 -5.88
C LYS A 29 3.24 6.62 -6.91
N LEU A 30 3.04 5.44 -7.48
CA LEU A 30 1.99 5.20 -8.46
C LEU A 30 0.59 5.30 -7.82
N GLY A 31 0.42 4.76 -6.61
CA GLY A 31 -0.82 4.92 -5.84
C GLY A 31 -1.14 6.38 -5.58
N LYS A 32 -0.17 7.20 -5.15
CA LYS A 32 -0.34 8.66 -4.98
C LYS A 32 -0.73 9.35 -6.30
N TRP A 33 -0.15 8.93 -7.42
CA TRP A 33 -0.53 9.46 -8.73
C TRP A 33 -1.99 9.11 -9.07
N TYR A 34 -2.44 7.88 -8.81
CA TYR A 34 -3.84 7.49 -8.97
C TYR A 34 -4.78 8.29 -8.07
N VAL A 35 -4.39 8.58 -6.82
CA VAL A 35 -5.15 9.49 -5.94
C VAL A 35 -5.35 10.86 -6.60
N GLN A 36 -4.30 11.44 -7.20
CA GLN A 36 -4.39 12.73 -7.89
C GLN A 36 -5.31 12.69 -9.12
N LYS A 37 -5.51 11.51 -9.71
CA LYS A 37 -6.43 11.29 -10.84
C LYS A 37 -7.85 10.93 -10.41
N GLY A 38 -8.11 10.76 -9.12
CA GLY A 38 -9.40 10.27 -8.61
C GLY A 38 -9.64 8.78 -8.89
N LEU A 39 -8.60 8.04 -9.29
CA LEU A 39 -8.64 6.61 -9.57
C LEU A 39 -8.48 5.83 -8.26
N ILE A 40 -9.57 5.78 -7.48
CA ILE A 40 -9.54 5.31 -6.09
C ILE A 40 -9.23 3.82 -5.99
N GLU A 41 -9.79 2.99 -6.88
CA GLU A 41 -9.59 1.53 -6.84
C GLU A 41 -8.15 1.17 -7.19
N GLU A 42 -7.59 1.80 -8.22
CA GLU A 42 -6.21 1.64 -8.65
C GLU A 42 -5.24 2.11 -7.55
N ALA A 43 -5.53 3.23 -6.89
CA ALA A 43 -4.76 3.68 -5.74
C ALA A 43 -4.76 2.64 -4.61
N ILE A 44 -5.92 2.06 -4.28
CA ILE A 44 -6.03 0.99 -3.27
C ILE A 44 -5.17 -0.21 -3.65
N LEU A 45 -5.22 -0.65 -4.91
CA LEU A 45 -4.40 -1.79 -5.38
C LEU A 45 -2.91 -1.52 -5.18
N GLU A 46 -2.42 -0.35 -5.62
CA GLU A 46 -1.01 0.00 -5.48
C GLU A 46 -0.56 0.09 -4.01
N PHE A 47 -1.36 0.71 -3.13
CA PHE A 47 -0.98 0.77 -1.72
C PHE A 47 -1.04 -0.61 -1.04
N LYS A 48 -1.95 -1.50 -1.44
CA LYS A 48 -1.98 -2.88 -0.95
C LYS A 48 -0.73 -3.65 -1.36
N GLU A 49 -0.19 -3.42 -2.55
CA GLU A 49 1.07 -4.04 -2.98
C GLU A 49 2.24 -3.64 -2.07
N VAL A 50 2.31 -2.37 -1.64
CA VAL A 50 3.30 -1.95 -0.62
C VAL A 50 3.18 -2.80 0.64
N THR A 51 1.96 -2.95 1.18
CA THR A 51 1.74 -3.73 2.40
C THR A 51 2.05 -5.21 2.21
N ARG A 52 1.78 -5.76 1.01
CA ARG A 52 2.07 -7.15 0.67
C ARG A 52 3.57 -7.41 0.62
N LEU A 53 4.34 -6.49 0.03
CA LEU A 53 5.78 -6.61 -0.10
C LEU A 53 6.52 -6.55 1.24
N TYR A 54 5.96 -5.87 2.24
CA TYR A 54 6.50 -5.90 3.61
C TYR A 54 5.90 -7.00 4.50
N SER A 55 4.79 -7.63 4.08
CA SER A 55 4.19 -8.76 4.78
C SER A 55 5.13 -9.96 4.75
N GLY A 56 5.59 -10.40 5.92
CA GLY A 56 6.58 -11.48 6.08
C GLY A 56 8.01 -11.01 6.36
N MET A 57 8.25 -9.70 6.43
CA MET A 57 9.57 -9.11 6.71
C MET A 57 9.63 -8.27 7.99
N TYR A 58 8.60 -8.32 8.86
CA TYR A 58 8.50 -7.41 10.01
C TYR A 58 9.73 -7.41 10.94
N GLU A 59 10.44 -8.53 11.07
CA GLU A 59 11.68 -8.61 11.87
C GLU A 59 12.92 -8.01 11.19
N LYS A 60 12.83 -7.60 9.92
CA LYS A 60 13.97 -7.17 9.08
C LYS A 60 13.76 -5.85 8.35
N ILE A 61 12.69 -5.09 8.63
CA ILE A 61 12.48 -3.79 8.00
C ILE A 61 13.31 -2.69 8.68
N ASN A 62 13.96 -1.87 7.86
CA ASN A 62 14.70 -0.71 8.33
C ASN A 62 13.78 0.51 8.51
N ARG A 63 14.34 1.61 9.01
CA ARG A 63 13.59 2.84 9.30
C ARG A 63 12.86 3.42 8.09
N ASP A 64 13.51 3.44 6.92
CA ASP A 64 12.92 4.00 5.70
C ASP A 64 11.77 3.13 5.19
N GLN A 65 11.89 1.82 5.35
CA GLN A 65 10.83 0.86 5.03
C GLN A 65 9.63 1.01 5.98
N ILE A 66 9.86 1.24 7.28
CA ILE A 66 8.78 1.58 8.23
C ILE A 66 8.10 2.88 7.81
N VAL A 67 8.86 3.87 7.36
CA VAL A 67 8.32 5.15 6.88
C VAL A 67 7.43 4.95 5.65
N LEU A 68 7.85 4.10 4.72
CA LEU A 68 7.12 3.79 3.50
C LEU A 68 5.85 2.98 3.79
N LEU A 69 5.96 1.95 4.62
CA LEU A 69 4.83 1.09 5.02
C LEU A 69 3.77 1.87 5.80
N SER A 70 4.18 2.69 6.78
CA SER A 70 3.26 3.57 7.51
C SER A 70 2.54 4.54 6.58
N GLU A 71 3.23 5.09 5.58
CA GLU A 71 2.60 5.96 4.59
C GLU A 71 1.61 5.22 3.66
N ALA A 72 1.89 3.97 3.30
CA ALA A 72 0.92 3.16 2.54
C ALA A 72 -0.34 2.86 3.34
N HIS A 73 -0.21 2.50 4.62
CA HIS A 73 -1.36 2.33 5.53
C HIS A 73 -2.16 3.63 5.70
N TYR A 74 -1.49 4.78 5.85
CA TYR A 74 -2.13 6.09 5.91
C TYR A 74 -2.97 6.36 4.64
N ASN A 75 -2.38 6.14 3.46
CA ASN A 75 -3.08 6.37 2.21
C ASN A 75 -4.22 5.37 1.96
N LEU A 76 -4.07 4.10 2.36
CA LEU A 76 -5.18 3.12 2.33
C LEU A 76 -6.35 3.57 3.18
N SER A 77 -6.07 4.09 4.38
CA SER A 77 -7.10 4.65 5.25
C SER A 77 -7.87 5.77 4.56
N LEU A 78 -7.17 6.72 3.94
CA LEU A 78 -7.81 7.81 3.18
C LEU A 78 -8.65 7.28 2.00
N MET A 79 -8.20 6.24 1.31
CA MET A 79 -8.96 5.66 0.20
C MET A 79 -10.21 4.95 0.68
N TYR A 80 -10.13 4.20 1.78
CA TYR A 80 -11.31 3.56 2.38
C TYR A 80 -12.29 4.59 2.96
N THR A 81 -11.82 5.70 3.51
CA THR A 81 -12.66 6.85 3.86
C THR A 81 -13.42 7.39 2.64
N LYS A 82 -12.79 7.48 1.46
CA LYS A 82 -13.48 7.92 0.23
C LYS A 82 -14.55 6.96 -0.26
N LYS A 83 -14.56 5.71 0.22
CA LYS A 83 -15.56 4.69 -0.10
C LYS A 83 -16.61 4.51 1.01
N ASP A 84 -16.56 5.34 2.05
CA ASP A 84 -17.36 5.20 3.27
C ASP A 84 -17.16 3.82 3.96
N TRP A 85 -16.01 3.19 3.74
CA TRP A 85 -15.64 1.89 4.31
C TRP A 85 -14.94 2.09 5.66
N TRP A 86 -15.68 2.65 6.62
CA TRP A 86 -15.11 3.21 7.84
C TRP A 86 -14.31 2.23 8.70
N ASP A 87 -14.78 0.98 8.83
CA ASP A 87 -14.06 -0.04 9.61
C ASP A 87 -12.70 -0.39 8.99
N PHE A 88 -12.65 -0.49 7.66
CA PHE A 88 -11.39 -0.70 6.94
C PHE A 88 -10.49 0.53 7.03
N ALA A 89 -11.06 1.73 6.90
CA ALA A 89 -10.32 2.98 7.04
C ALA A 89 -9.68 3.10 8.43
N LEU A 90 -10.43 2.77 9.49
CA LEU A 90 -9.94 2.81 10.85
C LEU A 90 -8.78 1.84 11.07
N LYS A 91 -8.96 0.59 10.63
CA LYS A 91 -7.93 -0.45 10.76
C LYS A 91 -6.60 -0.03 10.11
N GLU A 92 -6.65 0.58 8.93
CA GLU A 92 -5.43 1.03 8.25
C GLU A 92 -4.84 2.30 8.88
N ALA A 93 -5.66 3.20 9.42
CA ALA A 93 -5.17 4.35 10.19
C ALA A 93 -4.43 3.93 11.46
N GLU A 94 -4.98 2.95 12.18
CA GLU A 94 -4.38 2.42 13.42
C GLU A 94 -3.03 1.77 13.12
N LYS A 95 -2.91 0.95 12.07
CA LYS A 95 -1.61 0.41 11.63
C LYS A 95 -0.60 1.50 11.27
N SER A 96 -1.03 2.55 10.58
CA SER A 96 -0.16 3.69 10.26
C SER A 96 0.38 4.33 11.54
N PHE A 97 -0.48 4.54 12.54
CA PHE A 97 -0.12 5.14 13.82
C PHE A 97 0.80 4.22 14.64
N GLU A 98 0.52 2.91 14.68
CA GLU A 98 1.35 1.90 15.34
C GLU A 98 2.78 1.88 14.79
N LEU A 99 2.92 1.93 13.45
CA LEU A 99 4.22 1.94 12.79
C LEU A 99 4.97 3.27 12.98
N ARG A 100 4.24 4.39 12.94
CA ARG A 100 4.83 5.72 13.07
C ARG A 100 3.85 6.68 13.76
N PRO A 101 3.94 6.82 15.10
CA PRO A 101 3.00 7.62 15.88
C PRO A 101 3.32 9.11 15.72
N ILE A 102 2.77 9.72 14.69
CA ILE A 102 2.86 11.16 14.42
C ILE A 102 1.48 11.81 14.46
N LYS A 103 1.46 13.14 14.61
CA LYS A 103 0.23 13.93 14.71
C LYS A 103 -0.77 13.60 13.62
N ASP A 104 -0.35 13.54 12.35
CA ASP A 104 -1.25 13.30 11.22
C ASP A 104 -1.95 11.93 11.30
N SER A 105 -1.21 10.88 11.68
CA SER A 105 -1.78 9.53 11.86
C SER A 105 -2.71 9.46 13.06
N TYR A 106 -2.40 10.17 14.15
CA TYR A 106 -3.25 10.26 15.33
C TYR A 106 -4.56 10.99 15.04
N ASP A 107 -4.47 12.12 14.33
CA ASP A 107 -5.62 12.92 13.94
C ASP A 107 -6.53 12.10 13.01
N LEU A 108 -5.96 11.34 12.06
CA LEU A 108 -6.72 10.48 11.16
C LEU A 108 -7.51 9.39 11.91
N VAL A 109 -6.87 8.67 12.84
CA VAL A 109 -7.56 7.68 13.69
C VAL A 109 -8.72 8.33 14.45
N THR A 110 -8.46 9.47 15.07
CA THR A 110 -9.46 10.18 15.88
C THR A 110 -10.65 10.65 15.05
N LEU A 111 -10.39 11.21 13.86
CA LEU A 111 -11.44 11.68 12.95
C LEU A 111 -12.31 10.53 12.45
N ILE A 112 -11.72 9.39 12.10
CA ILE A 112 -12.47 8.22 11.64
C ILE A 112 -13.32 7.64 12.77
N LYS A 113 -12.79 7.51 14.00
CA LYS A 113 -13.58 7.06 15.17
C LYS A 113 -14.79 7.96 15.40
N LYS A 114 -14.59 9.28 15.38
CA LYS A 114 -15.68 10.25 15.51
C LYS A 114 -16.74 10.07 14.41
N ARG A 115 -16.32 9.83 13.17
CA ARG A 115 -17.25 9.59 12.06
C ARG A 115 -18.07 8.31 12.26
N ILE A 116 -17.43 7.22 12.68
CA ILE A 116 -18.11 5.95 12.98
C ILE A 116 -19.16 6.14 14.08
N ASP A 117 -18.85 6.91 15.12
CA ASP A 117 -19.79 7.16 16.21
C ASP A 117 -21.01 7.97 15.75
N ILE A 118 -20.82 8.94 14.84
CA ILE A 118 -21.91 9.69 14.20
C ILE A 118 -22.79 8.77 13.36
N ASP A 119 -22.19 7.96 12.48
CA ASP A 119 -22.94 7.05 11.60
C ASP A 119 -23.77 6.03 12.42
N LYS A 120 -23.24 5.57 13.57
CA LYS A 120 -24.00 4.72 14.50
C LYS A 120 -25.16 5.45 15.16
N ALA A 121 -24.96 6.71 15.54
CA ALA A 121 -26.02 7.52 16.15
C ALA A 121 -27.16 7.79 15.16
N ASP A 122 -26.85 8.04 13.89
CA ASP A 122 -27.84 8.30 12.83
C ASP A 122 -28.62 7.04 12.40
N SER A 123 -28.09 5.85 12.72
CA SER A 123 -28.71 4.56 12.38
C SER A 123 -29.67 4.01 13.43
N ASN A 124 -29.82 4.68 14.58
CA ASN A 124 -30.72 4.31 15.69
C ASN A 124 -31.97 5.21 15.74
#